data_AF-A0A3B1KJ60-F1
#
_entry.id   AF-A0A3B1KJ60-F1
#
_cell.length_a   1.000
_cell.length_b   1.000
_cell.length_c   1.000
_cell.angle_alpha   90.00
_cell.angle_beta   90.00
_cell.angle_gamma   90.00
#
_symmetry.space_group_name_H-M   'P 1'
#
loop_
_entity.id
_entity.type
_entity.pdbx_description
1 polymer ?
#
loop_
_entity_poly.entity_id
_entity_poly.type
_entity_poly.pdbx_seq_one_letter_code
_entity_poly.pdbx_strand_id
1 'polypeptide(L)' 'LPEAERRKKLSSCSRHRFRYIPPSTPENFWEVGFPSTQTCKERGYIKDDDQADPRMRRRRPYLATFSPKTSQT' A
#
# COMPACT_ATOMS: atom_id res chain seq x y z
N LEU A 1 5.29 -35.67 -21.97
CA LEU A 1 6.60 -35.11 -21.58
C LEU A 1 7.13 -35.91 -20.39
N PRO A 2 8.34 -36.48 -20.48
CA PRO A 2 9.03 -37.06 -19.33
C PRO A 2 9.02 -36.09 -18.14
N GLU A 3 8.92 -36.61 -16.92
CA GLU A 3 8.68 -35.79 -15.73
C GLU A 3 9.77 -34.73 -15.52
N ALA A 4 11.02 -35.07 -15.84
CA ALA A 4 12.17 -34.18 -15.77
C ALA A 4 12.05 -32.94 -16.68
N GLU A 5 11.55 -33.11 -17.91
CA GLU A 5 11.35 -32.01 -18.85
C GLU A 5 10.19 -31.11 -18.44
N ARG A 6 9.14 -31.71 -17.85
CA ARG A 6 7.98 -30.98 -17.35
C ARG A 6 8.36 -30.05 -16.19
N ARG A 7 9.22 -30.50 -15.28
CA ARG A 7 9.76 -29.69 -14.17
C ARG A 7 10.61 -28.52 -14.68
N LYS A 8 11.50 -28.75 -15.66
CA LYS A 8 12.32 -27.70 -16.29
C LYS A 8 11.48 -26.62 -16.98
N LYS A 9 10.42 -27.01 -17.68
CA LYS A 9 9.51 -26.06 -18.32
C LYS A 9 8.73 -25.25 -17.28
N LEU A 10 8.21 -25.89 -16.23
CA LEU A 10 7.51 -25.21 -15.12
C LEU A 10 8.38 -24.15 -14.43
N SER A 11 9.66 -24.44 -14.18
CA SER A 11 10.60 -23.46 -13.60
C SER A 11 10.95 -22.32 -14.57
N SER A 12 10.96 -22.59 -15.88
CA SER A 12 11.27 -21.59 -16.92
C SER A 12 10.05 -20.76 -17.35
N CYS A 13 8.83 -21.21 -17.07
CA CYS A 13 7.59 -20.59 -17.56
C CYS A 13 7.28 -19.21 -16.94
N SER A 14 8.04 -18.74 -15.95
CA SER A 14 7.87 -17.38 -15.43
C SER A 14 9.20 -16.76 -14.99
N ARG A 15 9.73 -15.87 -15.84
CA ARG A 15 10.95 -15.10 -15.54
C ARG A 15 10.80 -14.20 -14.30
N HIS A 16 9.57 -13.87 -13.90
CA HIS A 16 9.28 -12.97 -12.76
C HIS A 16 9.00 -13.71 -11.45
N ARG A 17 8.39 -14.90 -11.47
CA ARG A 17 8.10 -15.68 -10.24
C ARG A 17 9.36 -16.13 -9.50
N PHE A 18 10.49 -16.32 -10.19
CA PHE A 18 11.74 -16.74 -9.55
C PHE A 18 12.39 -15.64 -8.69
N ARG A 19 12.20 -14.36 -9.03
CA ARG A 19 12.89 -13.24 -8.37
C ARG A 19 12.12 -12.62 -7.22
N TYR A 20 10.80 -12.77 -7.20
CA TYR A 20 9.96 -12.23 -6.16
C TYR A 20 9.03 -13.32 -5.66
N ILE A 21 9.38 -13.86 -4.49
CA ILE A 21 8.47 -14.69 -3.70
C ILE A 21 7.56 -13.68 -2.99
N PRO A 22 6.26 -13.61 -3.34
CA PRO A 22 5.36 -12.73 -2.60
C PRO A 22 5.36 -13.18 -1.13
N PRO A 23 5.37 -12.23 -0.18
CA PRO A 23 5.22 -12.58 1.23
C PRO A 23 3.90 -13.35 1.41
N SER A 24 3.87 -14.23 2.41
CA SER A 24 2.62 -14.87 2.81
C SER A 24 1.56 -13.80 3.07
N THR A 25 0.29 -14.16 2.85
CA THR A 25 -0.83 -13.31 3.23
C THR A 25 -0.68 -12.93 4.71
N PRO A 26 -0.68 -11.63 5.05
CA PRO A 26 -0.56 -11.18 6.43
C PRO A 26 -1.66 -11.77 7.32
N GLU A 27 -1.36 -11.84 8.61
CA GLU A 27 -2.34 -12.28 9.61
C GLU A 27 -3.60 -11.40 9.53
N ASN A 28 -4.77 -12.02 9.63
CA ASN A 28 -6.08 -11.37 9.59
C ASN A 28 -6.50 -10.74 8.24
N PHE A 29 -5.72 -10.90 7.16
CA PHE A 29 -6.03 -10.31 5.85
C PHE A 29 -7.37 -10.77 5.25
N TRP A 30 -7.77 -12.01 5.53
CA TRP A 30 -9.01 -12.62 5.02
C TRP A 30 -10.18 -12.57 6.01
N GLU A 31 -10.04 -11.86 7.13
CA GLU A 31 -11.17 -11.67 8.03
C GLU A 31 -12.21 -10.77 7.39
N VAL A 32 -13.45 -11.25 7.35
CA VAL A 32 -14.56 -10.54 6.72
C VAL A 32 -15.20 -9.63 7.76
N GLY A 33 -14.91 -8.33 7.67
CA GLY A 33 -15.46 -7.30 8.55
C GLY A 33 -14.42 -6.30 9.02
N PHE A 34 -14.86 -5.24 9.69
CA PHE A 34 -13.94 -4.30 10.32
C PHE A 34 -13.59 -4.78 11.73
N PRO A 35 -12.30 -4.87 12.09
CA PRO A 35 -11.91 -5.18 13.46
C PRO A 35 -12.44 -4.11 14.43
N SER A 36 -12.78 -4.54 15.65
CA SER A 36 -13.17 -3.60 16.71
C SER A 36 -12.00 -2.67 17.04
N THR A 37 -12.28 -1.49 17.62
CA THR A 37 -11.22 -0.56 18.06
C THR A 37 -10.21 -1.22 19.00
N GLN A 38 -10.68 -2.11 19.89
CA GLN A 38 -9.82 -2.90 20.77
C GLN A 38 -8.89 -3.83 19.98
N THR A 39 -9.46 -4.57 19.03
CA THR A 39 -8.70 -5.47 18.14
C THR A 39 -7.70 -4.69 17.27
N CYS A 40 -8.06 -3.49 16.81
CA CYS A 40 -7.14 -2.61 16.07
C CYS A 40 -5.93 -2.18 16.91
N LYS A 41 -6.11 -1.95 18.22
CA LYS A 41 -5.01 -1.63 19.13
C LYS A 41 -4.11 -2.84 19.37
N GLU A 42 -4.71 -4.00 19.66
CA GLU A 42 -3.99 -5.26 19.88
C GLU A 42 -3.15 -5.67 18.66
N ARG A 43 -3.69 -5.46 17.45
CA ARG A 43 -2.98 -5.71 16.17
C ARG A 43 -1.98 -4.62 15.79
N GLY A 44 -1.91 -3.53 16.56
CA GLY A 44 -1.00 -2.41 16.31
C GLY A 44 -1.41 -1.50 15.13
N TYR A 45 -2.65 -1.58 14.65
CA TYR A 45 -3.19 -0.65 13.63
C TYR A 45 -3.38 0.76 14.20
N ILE A 46 -3.69 0.85 15.50
CA ILE A 46 -3.83 2.10 16.23
C ILE A 46 -2.75 2.14 17.30
N LYS A 47 -1.91 3.19 17.26
CA LYS A 47 -0.95 3.49 18.32
C LYS A 47 -1.60 4.47 19.30
N ASP A 48 -1.53 4.17 20.59
CA ASP A 48 -1.86 5.13 21.64
C ASP A 48 -0.64 6.07 21.81
N ASP A 49 -0.46 6.98 20.86
CA ASP A 49 0.55 8.04 20.99
C ASP A 49 -0.07 9.22 21.74
N ASP A 50 0.49 9.57 22.91
CA ASP A 50 0.08 10.74 23.71
C ASP A 50 0.39 12.08 23.02
N GLN A 51 1.24 12.05 21.98
CA GLN A 51 1.57 13.22 21.19
C GLN A 51 0.51 13.39 20.10
N ALA A 52 -0.22 14.50 20.17
CA ALA A 52 -1.11 14.89 19.09
C ALA A 52 -0.31 14.98 17.77
N ASP A 53 -0.80 14.32 16.72
CA ASP A 53 -0.24 14.42 15.38
C ASP A 53 -0.03 15.92 15.04
N PRO A 54 1.20 16.37 14.76
CA PRO A 54 1.47 17.76 14.49
C PRO A 54 0.81 18.24 13.20
N ARG A 55 0.05 17.37 12.49
CA ARG A 55 -0.84 17.63 11.35
C ARG A 55 -1.06 19.11 11.23
N MET A 56 -0.18 19.72 10.43
CA MET A 56 -0.13 21.15 10.25
C MET A 56 -1.42 21.52 9.56
N ARG A 57 -2.45 21.83 10.36
CA ARG A 57 -3.67 22.41 9.86
C ARG A 57 -3.23 23.68 9.16
N ARG A 58 -3.42 23.73 7.84
CA ARG A 58 -2.88 24.79 7.00
C ARG A 58 -3.33 26.12 7.59
N ARG A 59 -2.42 26.84 8.26
CA ARG A 59 -2.76 28.08 9.00
C ARG A 59 -3.12 29.22 8.06
N ARG A 60 -2.77 29.08 6.77
CA ARG A 60 -2.98 30.10 5.75
C ARG A 60 -3.96 29.59 4.69
N PRO A 61 -4.93 30.43 4.27
CA PRO A 61 -5.79 30.11 3.14
C PRO A 61 -4.96 29.96 1.86
N TYR A 62 -5.45 29.15 0.93
CA TYR A 62 -4.81 28.98 -0.37
C TYR A 62 -4.97 30.26 -1.20
N LEU A 63 -3.84 30.87 -1.58
CA LEU A 63 -3.83 32.00 -2.50
C LEU A 63 -3.57 31.47 -3.92
N ALA A 64 -4.62 31.34 -4.72
CA ALA A 64 -4.49 30.95 -6.12
C ALA A 64 -3.94 32.13 -6.94
N THR A 65 -2.66 32.08 -7.30
CA THR A 65 -2.07 33.05 -8.25
C THR A 65 -2.26 32.52 -9.66
N PHE A 66 -3.16 33.13 -10.42
CA PHE A 66 -3.33 32.82 -11.84
C PHE A 66 -2.33 33.63 -12.66
N SER A 67 -1.60 32.98 -13.58
CA SER A 67 -0.81 33.70 -14.58
C SER A 67 -1.75 34.47 -15.50
N PRO A 68 -1.45 35.75 -15.83
CA PRO A 68 -2.20 36.44 -16.88
C PRO A 68 -2.10 35.62 -18.17
N LYS A 69 -3.25 35.42 -18.83
CA LYS A 69 -3.28 34.82 -20.17
C LYS A 69 -2.63 35.82 -21.12
N THR A 70 -1.68 35.36 -21.92
CA THR A 70 -1.16 36.15 -23.04
C THR A 70 -2.32 36.39 -24.02
N SER A 71 -2.90 37.58 -24.02
CA SER A 71 -3.78 38.01 -25.11
C SER A 71 -2.90 38.15 -26.36
N GLN A 72 -2.89 37.14 -27.21
CA GLN A 72 -2.34 37.27 -28.54
C GLN A 72 -3.26 38.20 -29.33
N THR A 73 -2.66 39.28 -29.85
CA THR A 73 -3.27 40.25 -30.76
C THR A 73 -3.49 39.64 -32.13
#